data_AF-A0A957L4Q0-F1
#
_entry.id   AF-A0A957L4Q0-F1
#
_cell.length_a   1.000
_cell.length_b   1.000
_cell.length_c   1.000
_cell.angle_alpha   90.00
_cell.angle_beta   90.00
_cell.angle_gamma   90.00
#
_symmetry.space_group_name_H-M   'P 1'
#
loop_
_entity.id
_entity.type
_entity.pdbx_description
1 polymer ?
#
loop_
_entity_poly.entity_id
_entity_poly.type
_entity_poly.pdbx_seq_one_letter_code
_entity_poly.pdbx_strand_id
1 'polypeptide(L)'
;MMQVKGIHSFNGGLDYINQYYPQLLQEVLEVIKAIDAESCRLKDPKDAERNRLARIGQDRFYSPPHLNALFDHYLFESGWEQKPLIKTNDKIRNGSRELDFIKDRVGLEIQIGKYAFLTYDIVAKMVIFKNLGLIDCGIEVCPMQAMLPHMSTGIGSYEQVRWDLIARGETESDVPVVLIGFVSDLLAEGDLTDKDINPERDAVPVRYRYDKLSKSTVKKLRETGLDI
;
A
#
# COMPACT_ATOMS: atom_id res chain seq x y z
N MET A 1 -11.78 1.38 -16.05
CA MET A 1 -10.54 0.53 -15.99
C MET A 1 -9.48 1.23 -15.14
N MET A 2 -8.41 0.56 -14.70
CA MET A 2 -7.29 1.24 -14.01
C MET A 2 -6.09 1.45 -14.94
N GLN A 3 -5.21 2.35 -14.52
CA GLN A 3 -3.95 2.66 -15.19
C GLN A 3 -2.79 2.58 -14.19
N VAL A 4 -1.61 2.19 -14.69
CA VAL A 4 -0.35 2.30 -13.94
C VAL A 4 0.25 3.67 -14.22
N LYS A 5 0.52 4.43 -13.16
CA LYS A 5 1.07 5.80 -13.24
C LYS A 5 2.33 6.01 -12.39
N GLY A 6 2.63 5.08 -11.49
CA GLY A 6 3.87 5.06 -10.72
C GLY A 6 4.59 3.72 -10.91
N ILE A 7 5.88 3.77 -11.19
CA ILE A 7 6.79 2.63 -11.10
C ILE A 7 8.08 3.12 -10.43
N HIS A 8 8.44 2.51 -9.31
CA HIS A 8 9.69 2.78 -8.63
C HIS A 8 10.47 1.48 -8.41
N SER A 9 11.76 1.51 -8.74
CA SER A 9 12.69 0.43 -8.50
C SER A 9 13.37 0.67 -7.14
N PHE A 10 13.13 -0.22 -6.18
CA PHE A 10 13.82 -0.23 -4.90
C PHE A 10 14.81 -1.40 -4.85
N ASN A 11 16.05 -1.11 -4.46
CA ASN A 11 17.15 -2.06 -4.38
C ASN A 11 17.34 -2.87 -5.68
N GLY A 12 17.31 -2.16 -6.82
CA GLY A 12 17.44 -2.76 -8.15
C GLY A 12 16.26 -3.66 -8.59
N GLY A 13 15.10 -3.56 -7.93
CA GLY A 13 13.93 -4.42 -8.17
C GLY A 13 13.47 -4.50 -9.63
N LEU A 14 13.49 -3.39 -10.36
CA LEU A 14 13.05 -3.36 -11.75
C LEU A 14 14.01 -4.09 -12.68
N ASP A 15 15.32 -3.90 -12.51
CA ASP A 15 16.34 -4.61 -13.29
C ASP A 15 16.29 -6.11 -12.99
N TYR A 16 16.20 -6.45 -11.70
CA TYR A 16 16.13 -7.83 -11.23
C TYR A 16 14.91 -8.56 -11.81
N ILE A 17 13.72 -8.00 -11.65
CA ILE A 17 12.50 -8.68 -12.10
C ILE A 17 12.44 -8.79 -13.63
N ASN A 18 12.92 -7.79 -14.38
CA ASN A 18 12.96 -7.87 -15.84
C ASN A 18 13.97 -8.91 -16.34
N GLN A 19 15.07 -9.11 -15.61
CA GLN A 19 16.06 -10.11 -15.96
C GLN A 19 15.59 -11.54 -15.69
N TYR A 20 14.93 -11.78 -14.55
CA TYR A 20 14.64 -13.13 -14.06
C TYR A 20 13.16 -13.54 -14.17
N TYR A 21 12.23 -12.59 -14.03
CA TYR A 21 10.79 -12.85 -13.97
C TYR A 21 9.94 -11.85 -14.79
N PRO A 22 10.34 -11.46 -16.02
CA PRO A 22 9.67 -10.38 -16.76
C PRO A 22 8.19 -10.67 -17.05
N GLN A 23 7.84 -11.95 -17.23
CA GLN A 23 6.47 -12.39 -17.47
C GLN A 23 5.58 -12.12 -16.25
N LEU A 24 6.09 -12.30 -15.03
CA LEU A 24 5.31 -12.08 -13.80
C LEU A 24 5.06 -10.59 -13.55
N LEU A 25 6.02 -9.72 -13.85
CA LEU A 25 5.78 -8.28 -13.83
C LEU A 25 4.69 -7.89 -14.85
N GLN A 26 4.79 -8.43 -16.06
CA GLN A 26 3.82 -8.14 -17.13
C GLN A 26 2.40 -8.61 -16.75
N GLU A 27 2.25 -9.81 -16.17
CA GLU A 27 0.97 -10.30 -15.66
C GLU A 27 0.34 -9.33 -14.65
N VAL A 28 1.11 -8.85 -13.66
CA VAL A 28 0.60 -7.90 -12.66
C VAL A 28 0.16 -6.58 -13.31
N LEU A 29 0.94 -6.06 -14.26
CA LEU A 29 0.58 -4.84 -15.00
C LEU A 29 -0.71 -5.03 -15.84
N GLU A 30 -0.93 -6.21 -16.40
CA GLU A 30 -2.14 -6.56 -17.15
C GLU A 30 -3.35 -6.71 -16.22
N VAL A 31 -3.21 -7.36 -15.07
CA VAL A 31 -4.27 -7.45 -14.06
C VAL A 31 -4.70 -6.07 -13.59
N ILE A 32 -3.75 -5.18 -13.28
CA ILE A 32 -4.10 -3.79 -12.90
C ILE A 32 -4.94 -3.15 -14.00
N LYS A 33 -4.52 -3.24 -15.26
CA LYS A 33 -5.25 -2.64 -16.39
C LYS A 33 -6.62 -3.27 -16.63
N ALA A 34 -6.83 -4.53 -16.26
CA ALA A 34 -8.08 -5.27 -16.44
C ALA A 34 -9.16 -4.93 -15.39
N ILE A 35 -8.77 -4.41 -14.23
CA ILE A 35 -9.72 -4.07 -13.17
C ILE A 35 -10.44 -2.76 -13.49
N ASP A 36 -11.76 -2.73 -13.32
CA ASP A 36 -12.54 -1.51 -13.34
C ASP A 36 -12.74 -0.95 -11.92
N ALA A 37 -12.01 0.11 -11.58
CA ALA A 37 -12.11 0.74 -10.26
C ALA A 37 -13.50 1.34 -9.98
N GLU A 38 -14.21 1.84 -11.00
CA GLU A 38 -15.51 2.47 -10.79
C GLU A 38 -16.58 1.47 -10.35
N SER A 39 -16.51 0.22 -10.84
CA SER A 39 -17.34 -0.88 -10.32
C SER A 39 -17.18 -1.09 -8.80
N CYS A 40 -16.05 -0.67 -8.22
CA CYS A 40 -15.76 -0.77 -6.80
C CYS A 40 -16.16 0.47 -5.98
N ARG A 41 -16.84 1.46 -6.56
CA ARG A 41 -17.31 2.67 -5.85
C ARG A 41 -18.57 2.39 -5.00
N LEU A 42 -18.41 1.48 -4.04
CA LEU A 42 -19.49 0.83 -3.30
C LEU A 42 -19.50 1.16 -1.80
N LYS A 43 -18.50 1.91 -1.32
CA LYS A 43 -18.36 2.19 0.10
C LYS A 43 -19.05 3.48 0.49
N ASP A 44 -20.05 3.39 1.36
CA ASP A 44 -20.70 4.56 1.92
C ASP A 44 -19.76 5.31 2.89
N PRO A 45 -19.74 6.65 2.86
CA PRO A 45 -18.95 7.47 3.78
C PRO A 45 -19.51 7.46 5.21
N LYS A 46 -18.62 7.60 6.20
CA LYS A 46 -18.99 7.81 7.61
C LYS A 46 -19.06 9.31 7.95
N ASP A 47 -20.07 9.74 8.70
CA ASP A 47 -20.21 11.08 9.30
C ASP A 47 -19.55 12.22 8.48
N ALA A 48 -18.43 12.75 8.96
CA ALA A 48 -17.70 13.87 8.39
C ALA A 48 -17.12 13.62 6.98
N GLU A 49 -16.98 12.36 6.57
CA GLU A 49 -16.49 11.99 5.23
C GLU A 49 -17.53 12.31 4.13
N ARG A 50 -18.82 12.42 4.45
CA ARG A 50 -19.89 12.78 3.50
C ARG A 50 -19.63 14.13 2.84
N ASN A 51 -19.31 15.14 3.64
CA ASN A 51 -19.03 16.49 3.16
C ASN A 51 -17.78 16.53 2.27
N ARG A 52 -16.81 15.63 2.48
CA ARG A 52 -15.61 15.55 1.66
C ARG A 52 -15.93 15.01 0.27
N LEU A 53 -16.72 13.94 0.19
CA LEU A 53 -17.15 13.35 -1.09
C LEU A 53 -18.01 14.31 -1.91
N ALA A 54 -18.96 14.98 -1.26
CA ALA A 54 -19.84 15.94 -1.94
C ALA A 54 -19.05 17.07 -2.65
N ARG A 55 -17.93 17.53 -2.06
CA ARG A 55 -17.07 18.57 -2.66
C ARG A 55 -16.38 18.13 -3.95
N ILE A 56 -16.16 16.84 -4.12
CA ILE A 56 -15.55 16.26 -5.32
C ILE A 56 -16.60 15.63 -6.24
N GLY A 57 -17.89 15.93 -6.03
CA GLY A 57 -18.99 15.46 -6.87
C GLY A 57 -19.25 13.96 -6.78
N GLN A 58 -19.02 13.37 -5.61
CA GLN A 58 -19.15 11.93 -5.38
C GLN A 58 -20.04 11.65 -4.17
N ASP A 59 -20.67 10.48 -4.16
CA ASP A 59 -21.51 10.02 -3.04
C ASP A 59 -20.93 8.80 -2.31
N ARG A 60 -20.03 8.06 -2.99
CA ARG A 60 -19.39 6.85 -2.47
C ARG A 60 -17.88 6.86 -2.71
N PHE A 61 -17.16 6.23 -1.79
CA PHE A 61 -15.75 5.92 -1.92
C PHE A 61 -15.53 4.64 -2.72
N TYR A 62 -14.34 4.50 -3.29
CA TYR A 62 -13.83 3.18 -3.66
C TYR A 62 -13.74 2.29 -2.42
N SER A 63 -14.14 1.04 -2.58
CA SER A 63 -14.19 0.06 -1.51
C SER A 63 -12.97 -0.86 -1.56
N PRO A 64 -12.01 -0.74 -0.60
CA PRO A 64 -10.83 -1.62 -0.59
C PRO A 64 -11.18 -3.11 -0.60
N PRO A 65 -12.20 -3.61 0.15
CA PRO A 65 -12.57 -5.02 0.07
C PRO A 65 -13.01 -5.47 -1.33
N HIS A 66 -13.67 -4.60 -2.12
CA HIS A 66 -14.09 -4.97 -3.48
C HIS A 66 -12.94 -4.89 -4.47
N LEU A 67 -12.06 -3.88 -4.33
CA LEU A 67 -10.83 -3.83 -5.13
C LEU A 67 -9.96 -5.06 -4.87
N ASN A 68 -9.75 -5.42 -3.60
CA ASN A 68 -9.02 -6.63 -3.23
C ASN A 68 -9.67 -7.88 -3.81
N ALA A 69 -11.01 -8.01 -3.75
CA ALA A 69 -11.69 -9.15 -4.34
C ALA A 69 -11.47 -9.27 -5.86
N LEU A 70 -11.38 -8.15 -6.59
CA LEU A 70 -11.06 -8.16 -8.01
C LEU A 70 -9.60 -8.57 -8.25
N PHE A 71 -8.65 -8.04 -7.49
CA PHE A 71 -7.24 -8.48 -7.55
C PHE A 71 -7.11 -9.97 -7.23
N ASP A 72 -7.74 -10.44 -6.15
CA ASP A 72 -7.78 -11.84 -5.74
C ASP A 72 -8.28 -12.72 -6.88
N HIS A 73 -9.39 -12.35 -7.53
CA HIS A 73 -9.94 -13.09 -8.66
C HIS A 73 -8.97 -13.18 -9.84
N TYR A 74 -8.48 -12.04 -10.35
CA TYR A 74 -7.65 -12.04 -11.55
C TYR A 74 -6.28 -12.69 -11.32
N LEU A 75 -5.63 -12.46 -10.17
CA LEU A 75 -4.34 -13.07 -9.85
C LEU A 75 -4.47 -14.58 -9.63
N PHE A 76 -5.57 -15.03 -9.02
CA PHE A 76 -5.84 -16.46 -8.87
C PHE A 76 -6.01 -17.16 -10.22
N GLU A 77 -6.78 -16.56 -11.15
CA GLU A 77 -6.94 -17.09 -12.52
C GLU A 77 -5.60 -17.10 -13.28
N SER A 78 -4.69 -16.16 -12.98
CA SER A 78 -3.32 -16.15 -13.48
C SER A 78 -2.37 -17.12 -12.76
N GLY A 79 -2.86 -17.93 -11.81
CA GLY A 79 -2.10 -18.99 -11.15
C GLY A 79 -1.21 -18.52 -9.99
N TRP A 80 -1.47 -17.35 -9.41
CA TRP A 80 -0.79 -16.91 -8.19
C TRP A 80 -1.34 -17.64 -6.96
N GLU A 81 -0.45 -18.17 -6.11
CA GLU A 81 -0.82 -18.75 -4.81
C GLU A 81 -1.29 -17.63 -3.88
N GLN A 82 -2.49 -17.77 -3.31
CA GLN A 82 -3.07 -16.78 -2.40
C GLN A 82 -2.70 -17.05 -0.93
N LYS A 83 -2.43 -15.97 -0.21
CA LYS A 83 -2.18 -15.95 1.24
C LYS A 83 -1.12 -16.94 1.75
N PRO A 84 0.06 -17.05 1.11
CA PRO A 84 1.14 -17.88 1.64
C PRO A 84 1.60 -17.36 3.01
N LEU A 85 1.72 -18.28 3.96
CA LEU A 85 1.78 -17.99 5.39
C LEU A 85 3.00 -18.65 6.06
N ILE A 86 3.75 -17.85 6.81
CA ILE A 86 4.73 -18.31 7.80
C ILE A 86 4.08 -18.23 9.18
N LYS A 87 4.06 -19.34 9.92
CA LYS A 87 3.62 -19.39 11.32
C LYS A 87 4.81 -19.20 12.25
N THR A 88 4.68 -18.34 13.25
CA THR A 88 5.65 -18.25 14.35
C THR A 88 5.26 -19.22 15.46
N ASN A 89 6.25 -19.90 16.05
CA ASN A 89 6.03 -20.88 17.11
C ASN A 89 6.15 -20.22 18.49
N ASP A 90 5.23 -19.32 18.79
CA ASP A 90 5.23 -18.54 20.02
C ASP A 90 4.51 -19.31 21.14
N LYS A 91 5.14 -19.41 22.32
CA LYS A 91 4.65 -20.25 23.44
C LYS A 91 3.25 -19.89 23.96
N ILE A 92 2.82 -18.65 23.79
CA ILE A 92 1.57 -18.13 24.36
C ILE A 92 0.49 -17.99 23.27
N ARG A 93 0.85 -17.36 22.15
CA ARG A 93 -0.06 -17.17 21.02
C ARG A 93 0.76 -17.10 19.74
N ASN A 94 0.55 -18.06 18.85
CA ASN A 94 1.18 -18.06 17.53
C ASN A 94 0.86 -16.77 16.79
N GLY A 95 1.90 -16.13 16.27
CA GLY A 95 1.81 -15.11 15.25
C GLY A 95 1.95 -15.71 13.85
N SER A 96 1.82 -14.84 12.87
CA SER A 96 2.09 -15.21 11.48
C SER A 96 2.60 -14.03 10.67
N ARG A 97 3.21 -14.33 9.53
CA ARG A 97 3.49 -13.40 8.43
C ARG A 97 2.88 -13.98 7.18
N GLU A 98 2.11 -13.18 6.47
CA GLU A 98 1.35 -13.60 5.30
C GLU A 98 1.67 -12.61 4.19
N LEU A 99 2.03 -13.12 3.01
CA LEU A 99 1.99 -12.31 1.79
C LEU A 99 0.62 -12.41 1.15
N ASP A 100 0.21 -11.43 0.37
CA ASP A 100 -1.05 -11.57 -0.39
C ASP A 100 -0.93 -12.66 -1.45
N PHE A 101 0.17 -12.70 -2.20
CA PHE A 101 0.42 -13.71 -3.22
C PHE A 101 1.89 -14.11 -3.35
N ILE A 102 2.14 -15.35 -3.77
CA ILE A 102 3.43 -15.80 -4.31
C ILE A 102 3.20 -16.55 -5.62
N LYS A 103 4.06 -16.32 -6.61
CA LYS A 103 4.16 -17.18 -7.79
C LYS A 103 5.64 -17.38 -8.11
N ASP A 104 6.02 -18.63 -8.33
CA ASP A 104 7.41 -19.08 -8.42
C ASP A 104 8.23 -18.61 -7.19
N ARG A 105 8.98 -17.52 -7.32
CA ARG A 105 9.77 -16.91 -6.24
C ARG A 105 9.57 -15.39 -6.18
N VAL A 106 8.43 -14.91 -6.67
CA VAL A 106 8.05 -13.48 -6.61
C VAL A 106 6.94 -13.30 -5.59
N GLY A 107 7.19 -12.49 -4.57
CA GLY A 107 6.15 -12.06 -3.63
C GLY A 107 5.37 -10.88 -4.16
N LEU A 108 4.06 -10.85 -3.99
CA LEU A 108 3.20 -9.75 -4.41
C LEU A 108 2.27 -9.33 -3.27
N GLU A 109 2.17 -8.01 -3.09
CA GLU A 109 1.33 -7.34 -2.10
C GLU A 109 0.41 -6.32 -2.77
N ILE A 110 -0.88 -6.37 -2.43
CA ILE A 110 -1.88 -5.42 -2.90
C ILE A 110 -2.33 -4.58 -1.70
N GLN A 111 -1.63 -3.46 -1.48
CA GLN A 111 -1.82 -2.65 -0.29
C GLN A 111 -2.74 -1.47 -0.54
N ILE A 112 -4.04 -1.69 -0.28
CA ILE A 112 -5.12 -0.67 -0.27
C ILE A 112 -5.54 -0.37 1.19
N GLY A 113 -4.62 -0.61 2.11
CA GLY A 113 -4.80 -0.49 3.55
C GLY A 113 -4.23 0.81 4.13
N LYS A 114 -3.97 0.78 5.45
CA LYS A 114 -3.50 1.97 6.17
C LYS A 114 -2.05 2.29 5.81
N TYR A 115 -1.75 3.58 5.69
CA TYR A 115 -0.41 4.05 5.31
C TYR A 115 0.73 3.49 6.19
N ALA A 116 0.45 3.19 7.46
CA ALA A 116 1.44 2.69 8.41
C ALA A 116 2.00 1.29 8.08
N PHE A 117 1.39 0.55 7.15
CA PHE A 117 1.80 -0.82 6.81
C PHE A 117 2.51 -0.93 5.45
N LEU A 118 2.32 0.02 4.52
CA LEU A 118 2.89 -0.06 3.17
C LEU A 118 4.41 -0.29 3.18
N THR A 119 5.15 0.57 3.86
CA THR A 119 6.61 0.46 3.89
C THR A 119 7.06 -0.79 4.65
N TYR A 120 6.29 -1.25 5.64
CA TYR A 120 6.58 -2.49 6.39
C TYR A 120 6.57 -3.71 5.48
N ASP A 121 5.67 -3.76 4.50
CA ASP A 121 5.55 -4.89 3.59
C ASP A 121 6.85 -5.07 2.80
N ILE A 122 7.42 -3.98 2.28
CA ILE A 122 8.67 -3.99 1.52
C ILE A 122 9.88 -4.28 2.42
N VAL A 123 10.06 -3.49 3.47
CA VAL A 123 11.34 -3.42 4.18
C VAL A 123 11.48 -4.41 5.33
N ALA A 124 10.41 -5.13 5.65
CA ALA A 124 10.41 -6.13 6.72
C ALA A 124 9.73 -7.43 6.28
N LYS A 125 8.49 -7.37 5.77
CA LYS A 125 7.73 -8.58 5.45
C LYS A 125 8.38 -9.36 4.31
N MET A 126 8.61 -8.73 3.16
CA MET A 126 9.28 -9.37 2.02
C MET A 126 10.71 -9.83 2.38
N VAL A 127 11.44 -9.07 3.19
CA VAL A 127 12.78 -9.45 3.70
C VAL A 127 12.73 -10.77 4.47
N ILE A 128 11.72 -10.96 5.33
CA ILE A 128 11.53 -12.22 6.07
C ILE A 128 11.29 -13.38 5.11
N PHE A 129 10.42 -13.21 4.11
CA PHE A 129 10.13 -14.25 3.11
C PHE A 129 11.36 -14.59 2.27
N LYS A 130 12.16 -13.60 1.87
CA LYS A 130 13.44 -13.80 1.16
C LYS A 130 14.43 -14.59 2.00
N ASN A 131 14.61 -14.20 3.27
CA ASN A 131 15.56 -14.85 4.16
C ASN A 131 15.20 -16.32 4.46
N LEU A 132 13.92 -16.67 4.37
CA LEU A 132 13.45 -18.06 4.48
C LEU A 132 13.44 -18.80 3.14
N GLY A 133 13.97 -18.19 2.08
CA GLY A 133 14.08 -18.79 0.75
C GLY A 133 12.75 -18.94 0.02
N LEU A 134 11.71 -18.21 0.41
CA LEU A 134 10.38 -18.30 -0.21
C LEU A 134 10.21 -17.38 -1.43
N ILE A 135 10.92 -16.25 -1.45
CA ILE A 135 10.94 -15.31 -2.59
C ILE A 135 12.37 -14.84 -2.87
N ASP A 136 12.62 -14.33 -4.06
CA ASP A 136 13.88 -13.68 -4.46
C ASP A 136 13.71 -12.17 -4.62
N CYS A 137 12.54 -11.75 -5.10
CA CYS A 137 12.14 -10.35 -5.26
C CYS A 137 10.66 -10.15 -4.91
N GLY A 138 10.22 -8.89 -4.86
CA GLY A 138 8.83 -8.55 -4.56
C GLY A 138 8.23 -7.50 -5.49
N ILE A 139 6.91 -7.42 -5.47
CA ILE A 139 6.12 -6.36 -6.09
C ILE A 139 5.14 -5.82 -5.04
N GLU A 140 5.10 -4.51 -4.86
CA GLU A 140 4.10 -3.83 -4.03
C GLU A 140 3.18 -3.01 -4.96
N VAL A 141 1.87 -3.20 -4.86
CA VAL A 141 0.88 -2.45 -5.64
C VAL A 141 0.01 -1.64 -4.69
N CYS A 142 -0.05 -0.33 -4.90
CA CYS A 142 -0.84 0.59 -4.07
C CYS A 142 -1.45 1.72 -4.90
N PRO A 143 -2.49 2.43 -4.40
CA PRO A 143 -3.12 3.50 -5.16
C PRO A 143 -2.21 4.73 -5.26
N MET A 144 -2.32 5.48 -6.36
CA MET A 144 -1.75 6.84 -6.49
C MET A 144 -2.46 7.83 -5.54
N GLN A 145 -1.78 8.90 -5.16
CA GLN A 145 -2.30 9.95 -4.26
C GLN A 145 -3.59 10.58 -4.80
N ALA A 146 -3.72 10.67 -6.13
CA ALA A 146 -4.92 11.16 -6.81
C ALA A 146 -6.19 10.37 -6.44
N MET A 147 -6.08 9.10 -6.04
CA MET A 147 -7.25 8.33 -5.59
C MET A 147 -7.67 8.62 -4.14
N LEU A 148 -6.79 9.16 -3.29
CA LEU A 148 -7.06 9.31 -1.85
C LEU A 148 -8.29 10.17 -1.51
N PRO A 149 -8.62 11.27 -2.21
CA PRO A 149 -9.86 12.00 -1.98
C PRO A 149 -11.12 11.14 -2.16
N HIS A 150 -11.03 10.10 -2.99
CA HIS A 150 -12.08 9.13 -3.32
C HIS A 150 -12.00 7.84 -2.50
N MET A 151 -11.20 7.82 -1.44
CA MET A 151 -11.02 6.68 -0.54
C MET A 151 -11.18 7.08 0.93
N SER A 152 -11.44 6.13 1.82
CA SER A 152 -11.53 6.43 3.27
C SER A 152 -10.25 7.03 3.84
N THR A 153 -10.41 7.80 4.91
CA THR A 153 -9.28 8.36 5.67
C THR A 153 -8.27 7.29 6.11
N GLY A 154 -6.98 7.62 5.98
CA GLY A 154 -5.88 6.77 6.44
C GLY A 154 -5.39 5.72 5.45
N ILE A 155 -6.00 5.59 4.27
CA ILE A 155 -5.42 4.82 3.16
C ILE A 155 -4.17 5.54 2.68
N GLY A 156 -3.08 4.79 2.47
CA GLY A 156 -1.84 5.36 1.98
C GLY A 156 -1.72 5.29 0.45
N SER A 157 -0.70 5.95 -0.09
CA SER A 157 -0.47 6.01 -1.54
C SER A 157 0.97 5.71 -1.94
N TYR A 158 1.15 5.39 -3.22
CA TYR A 158 2.43 5.18 -3.88
C TYR A 158 3.48 6.26 -3.55
N GLU A 159 3.10 7.53 -3.62
CA GLU A 159 3.99 8.67 -3.35
C GLU A 159 4.48 8.69 -1.90
N GLN A 160 3.64 8.25 -0.95
CA GLN A 160 4.05 8.13 0.46
C GLN A 160 5.04 7.00 0.65
N VAL A 161 4.79 5.82 0.06
CA VAL A 161 5.72 4.67 0.14
C VAL A 161 7.04 5.02 -0.50
N ARG A 162 7.00 5.63 -1.69
CA ARG A 162 8.20 6.04 -2.40
C ARG A 162 9.00 7.06 -1.58
N TRP A 163 8.32 8.05 -0.97
CA TRP A 163 8.98 8.99 -0.07
C TRP A 163 9.65 8.28 1.11
N ASP A 164 8.96 7.33 1.75
CA ASP A 164 9.50 6.54 2.87
C ASP A 164 10.75 5.74 2.46
N LEU A 165 10.72 5.08 1.29
CA LEU A 165 11.84 4.29 0.77
C LEU A 165 13.06 5.16 0.45
N ILE A 166 12.85 6.30 -0.21
CA ILE A 166 13.92 7.25 -0.53
C ILE A 166 14.51 7.86 0.76
N ALA A 167 13.65 8.24 1.71
CA ALA A 167 14.08 8.82 2.98
C ALA A 167 14.83 7.82 3.87
N ARG A 168 14.41 6.55 3.87
CA ARG A 168 15.08 5.46 4.59
C ARG A 168 16.43 5.09 3.95
N GLY A 169 16.47 5.07 2.62
CA GLY A 169 17.59 4.52 1.85
C GLY A 169 17.57 2.99 1.80
N GLU A 170 18.44 2.46 0.96
CA GLU A 170 18.63 1.02 0.73
C GLU A 170 19.74 0.45 1.64
N THR A 171 19.61 -0.83 1.95
CA THR A 171 20.56 -1.62 2.74
C THR A 171 20.82 -2.97 2.07
N GLU A 172 21.96 -3.60 2.37
CA GLU A 172 22.29 -4.91 1.81
C GLU A 172 21.26 -6.01 2.13
N SER A 173 20.52 -5.85 3.24
CA SER A 173 19.47 -6.80 3.64
C SER A 173 18.18 -6.68 2.86
N ASP A 174 17.97 -5.58 2.13
CA ASP A 174 16.70 -5.33 1.46
C ASP A 174 16.46 -6.34 0.31
N VAL A 175 15.18 -6.51 -0.04
CA VAL A 175 14.75 -7.33 -1.17
C VAL A 175 14.65 -6.42 -2.40
N PRO A 176 15.04 -6.87 -3.61
CA PRO A 176 14.72 -6.15 -4.83
C PRO A 176 13.19 -6.07 -4.98
N VAL A 177 12.63 -4.85 -5.00
CA VAL A 177 11.18 -4.64 -5.07
C VAL A 177 10.80 -3.65 -6.14
N VAL A 178 9.73 -3.97 -6.88
CA VAL A 178 9.04 -3.02 -7.77
C VAL A 178 7.80 -2.47 -7.06
N LEU A 179 7.80 -1.17 -6.80
CA LEU A 179 6.62 -0.47 -6.28
C LEU A 179 5.81 0.08 -7.46
N ILE A 180 4.52 -0.24 -7.51
CA ILE A 180 3.61 0.11 -8.59
C ILE A 180 2.43 0.93 -8.05
N GLY A 181 2.20 2.08 -8.66
CA GLY A 181 1.10 2.98 -8.36
C GLY A 181 -0.02 2.86 -9.39
N PHE A 182 -1.23 2.47 -8.96
CA PHE A 182 -2.41 2.39 -9.82
C PHE A 182 -3.39 3.55 -9.59
N VAL A 183 -4.15 3.91 -10.62
CA VAL A 183 -5.18 4.94 -10.56
C VAL A 183 -6.41 4.54 -11.39
N SER A 184 -7.61 4.98 -11.01
CA SER A 184 -8.79 4.90 -11.90
C SER A 184 -8.51 5.69 -13.19
N ASP A 185 -8.91 5.17 -14.34
CA ASP A 185 -8.81 5.87 -15.62
C ASP A 185 -9.52 7.23 -15.61
N LEU A 186 -10.61 7.37 -14.85
CA LEU A 186 -11.32 8.64 -14.66
C LEU A 186 -10.55 9.67 -13.83
N LEU A 187 -9.48 9.26 -13.15
CA LEU A 187 -8.62 10.11 -12.32
C LEU A 187 -7.20 10.24 -12.91
N ALA A 188 -6.98 9.72 -14.11
CA ALA A 188 -5.65 9.57 -14.72
C ALA A 188 -5.23 10.78 -15.57
N GLU A 189 -5.99 11.88 -15.54
CA GLU A 189 -5.71 13.11 -16.27
C GLU A 189 -4.51 13.87 -15.68
N GLY A 190 -3.74 14.50 -16.57
CA GLY A 190 -2.55 15.24 -16.20
C GLY A 190 -1.30 14.37 -16.01
N ASP A 191 -0.19 15.04 -15.75
CA ASP A 191 1.05 14.38 -15.39
C ASP A 191 1.01 14.00 -13.90
N LEU A 192 0.76 12.72 -13.65
CA LEU A 192 0.82 12.11 -12.31
C LEU A 192 2.20 11.53 -12.01
N THR A 193 3.19 11.77 -12.88
CA THR A 193 4.55 11.33 -12.62
C THR A 193 5.13 12.07 -11.43
N ASP A 194 6.00 11.36 -10.72
CA ASP A 194 6.61 11.84 -9.51
C ASP A 194 7.33 13.17 -9.69
N LYS A 195 7.03 14.12 -8.82
CA LYS A 195 7.90 15.26 -8.58
C LYS A 195 9.20 14.77 -7.95
N ASP A 196 10.28 15.51 -8.18
CA ASP A 196 11.56 15.30 -7.50
C ASP A 196 11.37 15.25 -5.97
N ILE A 197 11.62 14.09 -5.36
CA ILE A 197 11.51 13.88 -3.91
C ILE A 197 12.85 14.22 -3.28
N ASN A 198 12.83 15.13 -2.32
CA ASN A 198 14.00 15.46 -1.51
C ASN A 198 13.58 15.41 -0.03
N PRO A 199 13.84 14.32 0.70
CA PRO A 199 13.41 14.16 2.07
C PRO A 199 13.88 15.29 3.01
N GLU A 200 15.08 15.84 2.79
CA GLU A 200 15.59 16.95 3.61
C GLU A 200 14.79 18.24 3.40
N ARG A 201 14.37 18.51 2.15
CA ARG A 201 13.52 19.65 1.80
C ARG A 201 12.07 19.43 2.22
N ASP A 202 11.57 18.21 2.05
CA ASP A 202 10.16 17.87 2.16
C ASP A 202 9.76 17.57 3.62
N ALA A 203 10.71 17.17 4.47
CA ALA A 203 10.47 16.93 5.90
C ALA A 203 10.54 18.22 6.72
N VAL A 204 9.38 18.72 7.17
CA VAL A 204 9.30 19.82 8.14
C VAL A 204 8.83 19.28 9.50
N PRO A 205 9.72 19.16 10.50
CA PRO A 205 9.33 18.69 11.83
C PRO A 205 8.36 19.66 12.50
N VAL A 206 7.14 19.20 12.77
CA VAL A 206 6.17 19.97 13.57
C VAL A 206 6.39 19.66 15.05
N ARG A 207 7.05 20.58 15.77
CA ARG A 207 7.23 20.49 17.22
C ARG A 207 6.06 21.15 17.95
N TYR A 208 5.74 20.64 19.14
CA TYR A 208 4.71 21.23 20.03
C TYR A 208 3.35 21.44 19.35
N ARG A 209 2.94 20.51 18.48
CA ARG A 209 1.64 20.58 17.76
C ARG A 209 0.45 20.78 18.70
N TYR A 210 0.58 20.34 19.94
CA TYR A 210 -0.37 20.58 21.01
C TYR A 210 0.37 21.10 22.25
N ASP A 211 -0.07 22.23 22.79
CA ASP A 211 0.41 22.80 24.05
C ASP A 211 -0.28 22.17 25.27
N LYS A 212 -1.38 21.44 25.04
CA LYS A 212 -2.20 20.78 26.06
C LYS A 212 -2.75 19.46 25.55
N LEU A 213 -3.12 18.56 26.45
CA LEU A 213 -3.82 17.33 26.10
C LEU A 213 -5.16 17.64 25.42
N SER A 214 -5.50 16.85 24.40
CA SER A 214 -6.80 16.99 23.73
C SER A 214 -7.94 16.70 24.73
N LYS A 215 -9.10 17.35 24.56
CA LYS A 215 -10.29 17.06 25.37
C LYS A 215 -10.65 15.56 25.37
N SER A 216 -10.45 14.88 24.23
CA SER A 216 -10.71 13.43 24.11
C SER A 216 -9.73 12.60 24.96
N THR A 217 -8.46 13.03 25.03
CA THR A 217 -7.42 12.37 25.82
C THR A 217 -7.70 12.56 27.31
N VAL A 218 -8.00 13.79 27.74
CA VAL A 218 -8.39 14.09 29.13
C VAL A 218 -9.59 13.25 29.57
N LYS A 219 -10.61 13.12 28.71
CA LYS A 219 -11.77 12.27 29.00
C LYS A 219 -11.36 10.81 29.23
N LYS A 220 -10.57 10.22 28.34
CA LYS A 220 -10.10 8.82 28.45
C LYS A 220 -9.21 8.59 29.68
N LEU A 221 -8.38 9.56 30.04
CA LEU A 221 -7.53 9.47 31.23
C LEU A 221 -8.36 9.49 32.53
N ARG A 222 -9.45 10.25 32.57
CA ARG A 222 -10.39 10.18 33.69
C ARG A 222 -11.08 8.82 33.79
N GLU A 223 -11.37 8.18 32.66
CA GLU A 223 -11.93 6.82 32.64
C GLU A 223 -10.96 5.76 33.21
N THR A 224 -9.65 6.02 33.22
CA THR A 224 -8.67 5.13 33.90
C THR A 224 -8.54 5.41 35.40
N GLY A 225 -9.28 6.38 35.94
CA GLY A 225 -9.16 6.82 37.34
C GLY A 225 -7.93 7.69 37.61
N LEU A 226 -7.26 8.20 36.57
CA LEU A 226 -6.16 9.14 36.74
C LEU A 226 -6.74 10.53 37.07
N ASP A 227 -6.28 11.14 38.17
CA ASP A 227 -6.69 12.48 38.59
C ASP A 227 -5.88 13.55 37.82
N ILE A 228 -6.56 14.25 36.90
CA ILE A 228 -6.00 15.21 35.91
C ILE A 228 -6.96 16.37 35.57
#